data_AF-A0A7C1U4Q7-F1
#
_entry.id   AF-A0A7C1U4Q7-F1
#
_cell.length_a   1.000
_cell.length_b   1.000
_cell.length_c   1.000
_cell.angle_alpha   90.00
_cell.angle_beta   90.00
_cell.angle_gamma   90.00
#
_symmetry.space_group_name_H-M   'P 1'
#
loop_
_entity.id
_entity.type
_entity.pdbx_description
1 polymer ?
#
loop_
_entity_poly.entity_id
_entity_poly.type
_entity_poly.pdbx_seq_one_letter_code
_entity_poly.pdbx_strand_id
1 'polypeptide(L)'
;MADKETMTSRQRVQKALNHEIPDRVPIDLGGFQTGIHRKAYADLLAYLGIRDDITILDPVQQLAVPCEEILERFGVDVRYVCAHGPDSFKGSIEQNKRSGKLWHDLRDEFGVVWSMPDDQQLYMDISHHPLADADIGDLAEYPFPTGGDPTRFTGVREKASELRSETPYAISTGIGGVVYEICWYMRGLERWFIDMIENPAFCEALLDKTLAFWIDYYTLFMAEIGDLVDVVMIGDDLSGQSGPLFSPEFYRKIVKPRQKRLVRHIKSLTDAKIWYHTCGSVTQYIGDLLDNGIDILNPVQTSAEGMDPTELKAGYGDRLTFWGGAI
;
A
#
# COMPACT_ATOMS: atom_id res chain seq x y z
N MET A 1 23.31 -26.39 -14.44
CA MET A 1 22.59 -27.19 -13.42
C MET A 1 21.59 -26.22 -12.82
N ALA A 2 20.29 -26.47 -12.95
CA ALA A 2 19.31 -25.62 -12.27
C ALA A 2 19.56 -25.79 -10.77
N ASP A 3 19.97 -24.73 -10.09
CA ASP A 3 20.21 -24.79 -8.64
C ASP A 3 18.92 -25.26 -7.98
N LYS A 4 19.03 -26.40 -7.29
CA LYS A 4 17.89 -26.99 -6.57
C LYS A 4 17.57 -26.04 -5.43
N GLU A 5 16.33 -25.55 -5.35
CA GLU A 5 15.87 -24.73 -4.23
C GLU A 5 16.16 -25.47 -2.91
N THR A 6 16.78 -24.76 -1.96
CA THR A 6 17.23 -25.32 -0.68
C THR A 6 16.55 -24.67 0.53
N MET A 7 15.78 -23.60 0.31
CA MET A 7 15.12 -22.82 1.34
C MET A 7 13.59 -22.86 1.15
N THR A 8 12.85 -22.74 2.26
CA THR A 8 11.43 -22.40 2.18
C THR A 8 11.27 -20.95 1.70
N SER A 9 10.10 -20.63 1.15
CA SER A 9 9.75 -19.27 0.75
C SER A 9 9.93 -18.24 1.87
N ARG A 10 9.50 -18.57 3.09
CA ARG A 10 9.70 -17.73 4.28
C ARG A 10 11.17 -17.51 4.60
N GLN A 11 11.99 -18.55 4.60
CA GLN A 11 13.43 -18.45 4.86
C GLN A 11 14.12 -17.58 3.81
N ARG A 12 13.73 -17.74 2.54
CA ARG A 12 14.24 -16.98 1.40
C ARG A 12 13.95 -15.49 1.55
N VAL A 13 12.70 -15.13 1.84
CA VAL A 13 12.28 -13.75 2.11
C VAL A 13 13.02 -13.20 3.32
N GLN A 14 13.01 -13.90 4.45
CA GLN A 14 13.68 -13.45 5.68
C GLN A 14 15.19 -13.21 5.48
N LYS A 15 15.89 -14.06 4.71
CA LYS A 15 17.30 -13.82 4.37
C LYS A 15 17.48 -12.56 3.54
N ALA A 16 16.69 -12.39 2.47
CA ALA A 16 16.77 -11.20 1.63
C ALA A 16 16.51 -9.92 2.44
N LEU A 17 15.48 -9.94 3.30
CA LEU A 17 15.10 -8.83 4.18
C LEU A 17 16.15 -8.50 5.26
N ASN A 18 17.07 -9.41 5.56
CA ASN A 18 18.16 -9.22 6.51
C ASN A 18 19.53 -9.07 5.82
N HIS A 19 19.54 -8.73 4.53
CA HIS A 19 20.75 -8.50 3.73
C HIS A 19 21.67 -9.72 3.62
N GLU A 20 21.10 -10.93 3.74
CA GLU A 20 21.79 -12.19 3.49
C GLU A 20 21.47 -12.71 2.08
N ILE A 21 22.35 -13.57 1.54
CA ILE A 21 22.15 -14.18 0.22
C ILE A 21 21.16 -15.36 0.35
N PRO A 22 19.97 -15.29 -0.27
CA PRO A 22 19.06 -16.43 -0.37
C PRO A 22 19.51 -17.40 -1.49
N ASP A 23 18.83 -18.55 -1.60
CA ASP A 23 19.06 -19.52 -2.68
C ASP A 23 18.57 -19.03 -4.07
N ARG A 24 17.59 -18.12 -4.10
CA ARG A 24 17.21 -17.28 -5.26
C ARG A 24 16.55 -15.99 -4.80
N VAL A 25 16.35 -15.04 -5.72
CA VAL A 25 15.58 -13.82 -5.45
C VAL A 25 14.13 -14.20 -5.07
N PRO A 26 13.59 -13.70 -3.95
CA PRO A 26 12.18 -13.89 -3.61
C PRO A 26 11.24 -13.26 -4.64
N ILE A 27 10.10 -13.89 -4.89
CA ILE A 27 9.07 -13.43 -5.83
C ILE A 27 7.82 -13.07 -5.04
N ASP A 28 7.20 -11.96 -5.42
CA ASP A 28 5.94 -11.48 -4.86
C ASP A 28 4.93 -11.18 -5.99
N LEU A 29 3.69 -11.64 -5.79
CA LEU A 29 2.55 -11.46 -6.69
C LEU A 29 1.25 -11.64 -5.89
N GLY A 30 0.24 -10.85 -6.20
CA GLY A 30 -1.09 -10.95 -5.60
C GLY A 30 -1.37 -9.97 -4.47
N GLY A 31 -0.48 -8.99 -4.25
CA GLY A 31 -0.72 -7.85 -3.36
C GLY A 31 -1.38 -6.66 -4.07
N PHE A 32 -1.50 -5.53 -3.37
CA PHE A 32 -2.08 -4.29 -3.91
C PHE A 32 -1.11 -3.51 -4.82
N GLN A 33 0.20 -3.64 -4.60
CA GLN A 33 1.26 -3.01 -5.41
C GLN A 33 2.05 -4.03 -6.25
N THR A 34 1.74 -5.31 -6.08
CA THR A 34 2.30 -6.45 -6.83
C THR A 34 1.19 -7.31 -7.40
N GLY A 35 0.06 -6.70 -7.72
CA GLY A 35 -1.13 -7.39 -8.24
C GLY A 35 -1.09 -7.63 -9.74
N ILE A 36 -2.16 -8.23 -10.25
CA ILE A 36 -2.40 -8.40 -11.68
C ILE A 36 -3.82 -7.90 -12.01
N HIS A 37 -3.93 -7.06 -13.03
CA HIS A 37 -5.22 -6.54 -13.47
C HIS A 37 -6.13 -7.69 -13.96
N ARG A 38 -7.42 -7.66 -13.62
CA ARG A 38 -8.41 -8.71 -13.92
C ARG A 38 -8.43 -9.20 -15.37
N LYS A 39 -8.26 -8.29 -16.34
CA LYS A 39 -8.22 -8.62 -17.78
C LYS A 39 -6.97 -9.45 -18.11
N ALA A 40 -5.80 -9.00 -17.65
CA ALA A 40 -4.55 -9.71 -17.85
C ALA A 40 -4.56 -11.07 -17.11
N TYR A 41 -5.17 -11.14 -15.93
CA TYR A 41 -5.36 -12.38 -15.21
C TYR A 41 -6.24 -13.38 -15.97
N ALA A 42 -7.36 -12.92 -16.55
CA ALA A 42 -8.22 -13.74 -17.40
C ALA A 42 -7.46 -14.32 -18.60
N ASP A 43 -6.68 -13.49 -19.29
CA ASP A 43 -5.86 -13.90 -20.43
C ASP A 43 -4.79 -14.92 -20.01
N LEU A 44 -4.17 -14.72 -18.84
CA LEU A 44 -3.21 -15.65 -18.26
C LEU A 44 -3.82 -17.01 -17.94
N LEU A 45 -5.00 -17.04 -17.31
CA LEU A 45 -5.73 -18.27 -17.03
C LEU A 45 -6.05 -19.04 -18.32
N ALA A 46 -6.57 -18.34 -19.33
CA ALA A 46 -6.88 -18.92 -20.63
C ALA A 46 -5.63 -19.47 -21.33
N TYR A 47 -4.52 -18.72 -21.29
CA TYR A 47 -3.24 -19.14 -21.87
C TYR A 47 -2.68 -20.40 -21.19
N LEU A 48 -2.80 -20.51 -19.87
CA LEU A 48 -2.31 -21.65 -19.09
C LEU A 48 -3.28 -22.83 -19.05
N GLY A 49 -4.53 -22.64 -19.50
CA GLY A 49 -5.58 -23.66 -19.43
C GLY A 49 -6.09 -23.92 -18.01
N ILE A 50 -5.93 -22.95 -17.11
CA ILE A 50 -6.36 -23.02 -15.71
C ILE A 50 -7.79 -22.48 -15.59
N ARG A 51 -8.62 -23.14 -14.78
CA ARG A 51 -9.99 -22.70 -14.48
C ARG A 51 -10.04 -22.09 -13.10
N ASP A 52 -10.41 -20.81 -13.04
CA ASP A 52 -10.54 -20.07 -11.80
C ASP A 52 -11.58 -18.96 -11.99
N ASP A 53 -12.24 -18.57 -10.89
CA ASP A 53 -13.20 -17.47 -10.87
C ASP A 53 -12.47 -16.16 -10.52
N ILE A 54 -12.65 -15.13 -11.36
CA ILE A 54 -11.97 -13.85 -11.15
C ILE A 54 -12.61 -13.11 -9.97
N THR A 55 -11.93 -13.18 -8.83
CA THR A 55 -12.26 -12.41 -7.64
C THR A 55 -11.48 -11.09 -7.65
N ILE A 56 -12.17 -9.97 -7.43
CA ILE A 56 -11.54 -8.64 -7.38
C ILE A 56 -10.94 -8.40 -5.99
N LEU A 57 -9.63 -8.16 -5.96
CA LEU A 57 -8.89 -7.74 -4.76
C LEU A 57 -9.08 -6.25 -4.50
N ASP A 58 -8.83 -5.44 -5.53
CA ASP A 58 -8.94 -3.99 -5.47
C ASP A 58 -9.82 -3.47 -6.62
N PRO A 59 -11.01 -2.93 -6.32
CA PRO A 59 -11.89 -2.37 -7.33
C PRO A 59 -11.32 -1.09 -7.97
N VAL A 60 -10.45 -0.32 -7.31
CA VAL A 60 -9.93 0.93 -7.89
C VAL A 60 -8.98 0.62 -9.03
N GLN A 61 -8.00 -0.25 -8.80
CA GLN A 61 -7.04 -0.68 -9.82
C GLN A 61 -7.50 -1.88 -10.65
N GLN A 62 -8.70 -2.43 -10.35
CA GLN A 62 -9.27 -3.63 -10.97
C GLN A 62 -8.34 -4.86 -10.85
N LEU A 63 -7.64 -5.01 -9.73
CA LEU A 63 -6.73 -6.13 -9.47
C LEU A 63 -7.51 -7.40 -9.14
N ALA A 64 -7.07 -8.53 -9.66
CA ALA A 64 -7.58 -9.84 -9.31
C ALA A 64 -6.79 -10.47 -8.17
N VAL A 65 -7.44 -11.36 -7.41
CA VAL A 65 -6.78 -12.30 -6.50
C VAL A 65 -6.32 -13.51 -7.33
N PRO A 66 -5.01 -13.74 -7.51
CA PRO A 66 -4.55 -14.94 -8.18
C PRO A 66 -4.82 -16.19 -7.34
N CYS A 67 -5.23 -17.29 -7.97
CA CYS A 67 -5.42 -18.56 -7.28
C CYS A 67 -4.09 -19.21 -6.88
N GLU A 68 -4.14 -20.14 -5.93
CA GLU A 68 -2.94 -20.78 -5.41
C GLU A 68 -2.18 -21.55 -6.50
N GLU A 69 -2.86 -22.16 -7.48
CA GLU A 69 -2.19 -22.83 -8.61
C GLU A 69 -1.30 -21.87 -9.41
N ILE A 70 -1.73 -20.62 -9.59
CA ILE A 70 -0.93 -19.58 -10.25
C ILE A 70 0.24 -19.15 -9.36
N LEU A 71 -0.01 -18.88 -8.08
CA LEU A 71 1.03 -18.45 -7.15
C LEU A 71 2.13 -19.50 -6.98
N GLU A 72 1.77 -20.79 -6.86
CA GLU A 72 2.70 -21.91 -6.81
C GLU A 72 3.48 -22.06 -8.13
N ARG A 73 2.79 -21.97 -9.28
CA ARG A 73 3.43 -22.10 -10.59
C ARG A 73 4.52 -21.07 -10.82
N PHE A 74 4.33 -19.84 -10.34
CA PHE A 74 5.32 -18.76 -10.43
C PHE A 74 6.28 -18.71 -9.23
N GLY A 75 6.18 -19.65 -8.29
CA GLY A 75 7.08 -19.73 -7.14
C GLY A 75 6.98 -18.52 -6.21
N VAL A 76 5.78 -17.94 -6.09
CA VAL A 76 5.51 -16.73 -5.28
C VAL A 76 5.73 -17.05 -3.80
N ASP A 77 6.60 -16.29 -3.16
CA ASP A 77 7.13 -16.56 -1.83
C ASP A 77 6.33 -15.91 -0.69
N VAL A 78 5.39 -15.03 -1.03
CA VAL A 78 4.62 -14.20 -0.10
C VAL A 78 3.13 -14.51 -0.18
N ARG A 79 2.44 -14.49 0.95
CA ARG A 79 0.98 -14.50 1.04
C ARG A 79 0.51 -13.32 1.88
N TYR A 80 -0.68 -12.83 1.58
CA TYR A 80 -1.22 -11.61 2.17
C TYR A 80 -2.25 -11.91 3.26
N VAL A 81 -2.21 -11.11 4.31
CA VAL A 81 -3.27 -11.01 5.32
C VAL A 81 -3.73 -9.55 5.36
N CYS A 82 -5.02 -9.34 5.14
CA CYS A 82 -5.61 -8.01 5.08
C CYS A 82 -6.73 -7.90 6.12
N ALA A 83 -6.81 -6.75 6.78
CA ALA A 83 -8.03 -6.37 7.47
C ALA A 83 -9.11 -6.03 6.43
N HIS A 84 -10.37 -6.04 6.86
CA HIS A 84 -11.49 -5.55 6.06
C HIS A 84 -12.02 -4.22 6.61
N GLY A 85 -12.95 -3.59 5.87
CA GLY A 85 -13.70 -2.46 6.40
C GLY A 85 -14.53 -2.87 7.62
N PRO A 86 -14.91 -1.92 8.50
CA PRO A 86 -15.71 -2.24 9.68
C PRO A 86 -17.11 -2.69 9.26
N ASP A 87 -17.79 -3.49 10.08
CA ASP A 87 -19.14 -3.99 9.77
C ASP A 87 -20.17 -2.86 9.55
N SER A 88 -19.90 -1.69 10.15
CA SER A 88 -20.69 -0.48 10.03
C SER A 88 -20.58 0.20 8.66
N PHE A 89 -19.57 -0.14 7.86
CA PHE A 89 -19.31 0.44 6.54
C PHE A 89 -19.45 -0.61 5.44
N LYS A 90 -20.33 -0.34 4.48
CA LYS A 90 -20.52 -1.17 3.28
C LYS A 90 -19.94 -0.46 2.07
N GLY A 91 -18.65 -0.64 1.83
CA GLY A 91 -18.00 -0.22 0.59
C GLY A 91 -18.47 -1.12 -0.55
N SER A 92 -19.30 -0.59 -1.45
CA SER A 92 -19.78 -1.34 -2.62
C SER A 92 -19.75 -0.46 -3.86
N ILE A 93 -19.53 -1.07 -5.02
CA ILE A 93 -19.66 -0.38 -6.30
C ILE A 93 -21.14 -0.15 -6.59
N GLU A 94 -21.50 1.12 -6.76
CA GLU A 94 -22.82 1.56 -7.18
C GLU A 94 -22.82 1.92 -8.68
N GLN A 95 -23.89 1.55 -9.39
CA GLN A 95 -24.04 1.87 -10.79
C GLN A 95 -24.91 3.11 -10.99
N ASN A 96 -24.35 4.13 -11.63
CA ASN A 96 -25.00 5.42 -11.83
C ASN A 96 -25.00 5.84 -13.31
N LYS A 97 -25.97 6.65 -13.74
CA LYS A 97 -26.00 7.23 -15.09
C LYS A 97 -25.66 8.70 -15.08
N ARG A 98 -24.60 9.10 -15.80
CA ARG A 98 -24.17 10.50 -15.96
C ARG A 98 -24.02 10.80 -17.45
N SER A 99 -24.72 11.82 -17.94
CA SER A 99 -24.71 12.22 -19.36
C SER A 99 -24.99 11.07 -20.34
N GLY A 100 -25.91 10.17 -19.98
CA GLY A 100 -26.30 9.01 -20.80
C GLY A 100 -25.33 7.82 -20.76
N LYS A 101 -24.19 7.91 -20.05
CA LYS A 101 -23.24 6.82 -19.85
C LYS A 101 -23.45 6.14 -18.50
N LEU A 102 -23.18 4.83 -18.42
CA LEU A 102 -23.13 4.07 -17.18
C LEU A 102 -21.77 4.26 -16.51
N TRP A 103 -21.79 4.48 -15.19
CA TRP A 103 -20.63 4.68 -14.33
C TRP A 103 -20.69 3.71 -13.16
N HIS A 104 -19.53 3.27 -12.72
CA HIS A 104 -19.30 2.48 -11.53
C HIS A 104 -18.64 3.39 -10.50
N ASP A 105 -19.30 3.60 -9.37
CA ASP A 105 -18.85 4.50 -8.31
C ASP A 105 -18.57 3.73 -7.03
N LEU A 106 -17.45 4.02 -6.40
CA LEU A 106 -17.08 3.49 -5.10
C LEU A 106 -16.81 4.67 -4.16
N ARG A 107 -17.55 4.76 -3.06
CA ARG A 107 -17.24 5.70 -1.98
C ARG A 107 -16.43 4.98 -0.92
N ASP A 108 -15.30 5.55 -0.49
CA ASP A 108 -14.50 5.02 0.61
C ASP A 108 -14.93 5.58 1.98
N GLU A 109 -14.31 5.06 3.05
CA GLU A 109 -14.61 5.44 4.44
C GLU A 109 -14.27 6.89 4.77
N PHE A 110 -13.36 7.51 4.00
CA PHE A 110 -13.01 8.91 4.14
C PHE A 110 -13.94 9.81 3.33
N GLY A 111 -14.89 9.26 2.59
CA GLY A 111 -15.90 9.99 1.82
C GLY A 111 -15.49 10.34 0.39
N VAL A 112 -14.29 9.93 -0.05
CA VAL A 112 -13.81 10.12 -1.43
C VAL A 112 -14.61 9.21 -2.35
N VAL A 113 -14.97 9.71 -3.54
CA VAL A 113 -15.65 8.90 -4.56
C VAL A 113 -14.70 8.62 -5.72
N TRP A 114 -14.56 7.34 -6.02
CA TRP A 114 -13.83 6.78 -7.14
C TRP A 114 -14.84 6.38 -8.21
N SER A 115 -14.60 6.73 -9.46
CA SER A 115 -15.54 6.54 -10.57
C SER A 115 -14.84 5.98 -11.79
N MET A 116 -15.50 5.05 -12.48
CA MET A 116 -15.05 4.52 -13.75
C MET A 116 -16.24 4.38 -14.72
N PRO A 117 -16.14 4.85 -15.97
CA PRO A 117 -17.18 4.61 -16.94
C PRO A 117 -17.16 3.14 -17.40
N ASP A 118 -18.34 2.58 -17.67
CA ASP A 118 -18.50 1.16 -18.02
C ASP A 118 -17.81 0.77 -19.33
N ASP A 119 -17.51 1.73 -20.20
CA ASP A 119 -16.80 1.52 -21.47
C ASP A 119 -15.26 1.47 -21.32
N GLN A 120 -14.69 1.85 -20.17
CA GLN A 120 -13.24 1.82 -19.89
C GLN A 120 -12.81 0.51 -19.21
N GLN A 121 -13.36 0.22 -18.02
CA GLN A 121 -13.05 -1.00 -17.25
C GLN A 121 -11.55 -1.23 -17.01
N LEU A 122 -10.79 -0.18 -16.68
CA LEU A 122 -9.34 -0.27 -16.41
C LEU A 122 -8.99 0.15 -14.99
N TYR A 123 -9.46 1.31 -14.56
CA TYR A 123 -9.26 1.84 -13.22
C TYR A 123 -10.32 2.88 -12.89
N MET A 124 -10.50 3.18 -11.60
CA MET A 124 -11.36 4.25 -11.11
C MET A 124 -10.55 5.52 -10.84
N ASP A 125 -11.04 6.65 -11.32
CA ASP A 125 -10.50 7.98 -11.02
C ASP A 125 -11.25 8.63 -9.86
N ILE A 126 -10.58 9.48 -9.09
CA ILE A 126 -11.28 10.27 -8.07
C ILE A 126 -12.18 11.29 -8.76
N SER A 127 -13.48 11.24 -8.46
CA SER A 127 -14.51 12.13 -9.00
C SER A 127 -15.11 13.07 -7.96
N HIS A 128 -14.83 12.84 -6.67
CA HIS A 128 -15.30 13.70 -5.59
C HIS A 128 -14.31 13.75 -4.42
N HIS A 129 -14.03 14.98 -3.99
CA HIS A 129 -13.18 15.32 -2.86
C HIS A 129 -14.05 15.92 -1.73
N PRO A 130 -14.29 15.21 -0.62
CA PRO A 130 -15.22 15.66 0.44
C PRO A 130 -14.81 16.94 1.16
N LEU A 131 -13.54 17.33 1.09
CA LEU A 131 -12.98 18.52 1.75
C LEU A 131 -12.48 19.58 0.75
N ALA A 132 -12.96 19.55 -0.50
CA ALA A 132 -12.52 20.46 -1.57
C ALA A 132 -12.56 21.95 -1.15
N ASP A 133 -13.68 22.36 -0.54
CA ASP A 133 -13.95 23.75 -0.16
C ASP A 133 -13.90 24.00 1.36
N ALA A 134 -13.44 23.00 2.14
CA ALA A 134 -13.45 23.06 3.59
C ALA A 134 -12.46 24.10 4.16
N ASP A 135 -12.77 24.68 5.30
CA ASP A 135 -11.81 25.39 6.13
C ASP A 135 -11.26 24.50 7.27
N ILE A 136 -10.34 25.04 8.07
CA ILE A 136 -9.72 24.27 9.17
C ILE A 136 -10.71 23.93 10.29
N GLY A 137 -11.75 24.75 10.49
CA GLY A 137 -12.80 24.52 11.47
C GLY A 137 -13.67 23.34 11.09
N ASP A 138 -13.96 23.18 9.79
CA ASP A 138 -14.74 22.05 9.26
C ASP A 138 -14.11 20.68 9.58
N LEU A 139 -12.78 20.60 9.73
CA LEU A 139 -12.09 19.36 10.11
C LEU A 139 -12.45 18.85 11.51
N ALA A 140 -12.95 19.72 12.39
CA ALA A 140 -13.39 19.29 13.73
C ALA A 140 -14.72 18.52 13.67
N GLU A 141 -15.61 18.94 12.77
CA GLU A 141 -16.97 18.39 12.63
C GLU A 141 -17.06 17.31 11.55
N TYR A 142 -16.05 17.20 10.67
CA TYR A 142 -16.03 16.17 9.64
C TYR A 142 -16.05 14.75 10.27
N PRO A 143 -16.93 13.85 9.79
CA PRO A 143 -17.08 12.51 10.33
C PRO A 143 -15.95 11.59 9.82
N PHE A 144 -14.73 11.80 10.31
CA PHE A 144 -13.59 10.91 10.00
C PHE A 144 -13.90 9.46 10.42
N PRO A 145 -13.45 8.46 9.65
CA PRO A 145 -13.64 7.07 10.02
C PRO A 145 -12.85 6.72 11.28
N THR A 146 -13.27 5.64 11.94
CA THR A 146 -12.60 5.13 13.15
C THR A 146 -11.67 3.98 12.78
N GLY A 147 -10.36 4.17 12.96
CA GLY A 147 -9.37 3.13 12.67
C GLY A 147 -9.40 1.97 13.66
N GLY A 148 -9.73 2.26 14.92
CA GLY A 148 -9.80 1.29 16.01
C GLY A 148 -11.13 0.54 16.15
N ASP A 149 -11.87 0.32 15.07
CA ASP A 149 -13.06 -0.55 15.09
C ASP A 149 -12.61 -2.02 15.06
N PRO A 150 -12.85 -2.83 16.12
CA PRO A 150 -12.38 -4.21 16.18
C PRO A 150 -12.97 -5.12 15.10
N THR A 151 -14.14 -4.77 14.55
CA THR A 151 -14.79 -5.59 13.52
C THR A 151 -13.94 -5.71 12.27
N ARG A 152 -13.09 -4.72 11.96
CA ARG A 152 -12.13 -4.72 10.85
C ARG A 152 -11.19 -5.94 10.84
N PHE A 153 -10.93 -6.49 12.01
CA PHE A 153 -9.90 -7.51 12.22
C PHE A 153 -10.47 -8.91 12.48
N THR A 154 -11.78 -9.10 12.32
CA THR A 154 -12.40 -10.41 12.55
C THR A 154 -11.87 -11.46 11.57
N GLY A 155 -11.50 -12.64 12.07
CA GLY A 155 -10.96 -13.74 11.24
C GLY A 155 -9.50 -13.57 10.81
N VAL A 156 -8.88 -12.40 11.03
CA VAL A 156 -7.53 -12.10 10.56
C VAL A 156 -6.49 -12.94 11.31
N ARG A 157 -6.60 -13.07 12.64
CA ARG A 157 -5.70 -13.91 13.46
C ARG A 157 -5.73 -15.35 13.02
N GLU A 158 -6.93 -15.90 12.82
CA GLU A 158 -7.13 -17.28 12.38
C GLU A 158 -6.47 -17.49 11.02
N LYS A 159 -6.68 -16.56 10.07
CA LYS A 159 -6.08 -16.66 8.75
C LYS A 159 -4.55 -16.57 8.79
N ALA A 160 -4.00 -15.64 9.54
CA ALA A 160 -2.56 -15.49 9.71
C ALA A 160 -1.94 -16.72 10.39
N SER A 161 -2.63 -17.29 11.39
CA SER A 161 -2.17 -18.48 12.11
C SER A 161 -2.16 -19.71 11.22
N GLU A 162 -3.20 -19.93 10.42
CA GLU A 162 -3.29 -21.00 9.41
C GLU A 162 -2.13 -20.89 8.41
N LEU A 163 -1.92 -19.70 7.81
CA LEU A 163 -0.81 -19.49 6.88
C LEU A 163 0.55 -19.76 7.54
N ARG A 164 0.73 -19.32 8.79
CA ARG A 164 2.01 -19.46 9.51
C ARG A 164 2.35 -20.91 9.82
N SER A 165 1.36 -21.71 10.24
CA SER A 165 1.53 -23.09 10.69
C SER A 165 1.48 -24.11 9.56
N GLU A 166 0.67 -23.87 8.52
CA GLU A 166 0.40 -24.87 7.48
C GLU A 166 1.20 -24.63 6.20
N THR A 167 1.76 -23.45 6.00
CA THR A 167 2.47 -23.10 4.75
C THR A 167 3.92 -22.67 4.99
N PRO A 168 4.80 -22.83 3.97
CA PRO A 168 6.18 -22.38 4.03
C PRO A 168 6.36 -20.90 3.64
N TYR A 169 5.29 -20.15 3.35
CA TYR A 169 5.34 -18.79 2.80
C TYR A 169 5.61 -17.72 3.85
N ALA A 170 6.21 -16.60 3.42
CA ALA A 170 6.26 -15.38 4.21
C ALA A 170 4.89 -14.71 4.21
N ILE A 171 4.57 -14.01 5.31
CA ILE A 171 3.28 -13.32 5.45
C ILE A 171 3.52 -11.81 5.43
N SER A 172 2.81 -11.12 4.54
CA SER A 172 2.79 -9.66 4.46
C SER A 172 1.39 -9.13 4.75
N THR A 173 1.29 -7.92 5.30
CA THR A 173 0.02 -7.18 5.28
C THR A 173 -0.28 -6.66 3.88
N GLY A 174 -1.54 -6.33 3.61
CA GLY A 174 -1.88 -5.36 2.56
C GLY A 174 -1.33 -3.96 2.90
N ILE A 175 -1.33 -3.05 1.92
CA ILE A 175 -0.91 -1.66 2.15
C ILE A 175 -1.89 -0.93 3.07
N GLY A 176 -1.36 -0.20 4.03
CA GLY A 176 -2.09 0.77 4.84
C GLY A 176 -1.21 1.97 5.15
N GLY A 177 -1.50 2.70 6.22
CA GLY A 177 -0.60 3.73 6.74
C GLY A 177 -0.33 4.90 5.79
N VAL A 178 -1.21 5.12 4.80
CA VAL A 178 -1.19 6.26 3.87
C VAL A 178 -1.63 7.52 4.60
N VAL A 179 -0.70 8.15 5.33
CA VAL A 179 -0.96 9.32 6.16
C VAL A 179 -1.14 10.56 5.30
N TYR A 180 -0.32 10.70 4.25
CA TYR A 180 -0.28 11.88 3.39
C TYR A 180 -1.22 11.77 2.19
N GLU A 181 -1.26 10.62 1.52
CA GLU A 181 -1.91 10.49 0.23
C GLU A 181 -3.43 10.69 0.31
N ILE A 182 -4.05 10.11 1.35
CA ILE A 182 -5.47 10.30 1.64
C ILE A 182 -5.84 11.78 1.86
N CYS A 183 -4.91 12.63 2.30
CA CYS A 183 -5.18 14.05 2.50
C CYS A 183 -5.52 14.74 1.17
N TRP A 184 -4.73 14.48 0.12
CA TRP A 184 -5.00 15.07 -1.19
C TRP A 184 -6.14 14.36 -1.91
N TYR A 185 -6.41 13.08 -1.62
CA TYR A 185 -7.66 12.43 -2.04
C TYR A 185 -8.89 13.13 -1.46
N MET A 186 -8.84 13.56 -0.20
CA MET A 186 -9.96 14.25 0.43
C MET A 186 -10.09 15.72 -0.01
N ARG A 187 -8.97 16.40 -0.22
CA ARG A 187 -8.88 17.83 -0.49
C ARG A 187 -8.90 18.20 -1.98
N GLY A 188 -8.45 17.30 -2.84
CA GLY A 188 -8.10 17.60 -4.23
C GLY A 188 -6.64 18.04 -4.35
N LEU A 189 -5.92 17.48 -5.33
CA LEU A 189 -4.47 17.63 -5.47
C LEU A 189 -4.02 19.09 -5.67
N GLU A 190 -4.68 19.82 -6.58
CA GLU A 190 -4.35 21.22 -6.85
C GLU A 190 -4.54 22.10 -5.62
N ARG A 191 -5.68 21.97 -4.93
CA ARG A 191 -5.97 22.73 -3.71
C ARG A 191 -5.01 22.35 -2.60
N TRP A 192 -4.69 21.07 -2.45
CA TRP A 192 -3.71 20.59 -1.47
C TRP A 192 -2.33 21.24 -1.66
N PHE A 193 -1.83 21.33 -2.90
CA PHE A 193 -0.55 22.02 -3.17
C PHE A 193 -0.61 23.53 -2.90
N ILE A 194 -1.75 24.18 -3.16
CA ILE A 194 -1.95 25.59 -2.79
C ILE A 194 -1.94 25.73 -1.25
N ASP A 195 -2.62 24.86 -0.53
CA ASP A 195 -2.66 24.87 0.94
C ASP A 195 -1.28 24.67 1.57
N MET A 196 -0.37 23.91 0.97
CA MET A 196 1.00 23.78 1.50
C MET A 196 1.72 25.13 1.64
N ILE A 197 1.34 26.11 0.82
CA ILE A 197 1.92 27.45 0.80
C ILE A 197 1.04 28.41 1.61
N GLU A 198 -0.26 28.42 1.33
CA GLU A 198 -1.20 29.42 1.87
C GLU A 198 -1.78 29.04 3.24
N ASN A 199 -1.93 27.74 3.51
CA ASN A 199 -2.62 27.21 4.68
C ASN A 199 -1.96 25.94 5.25
N PRO A 200 -0.66 25.97 5.61
CA PRO A 200 0.03 24.80 6.14
C PRO A 200 -0.61 24.25 7.42
N ALA A 201 -1.30 25.11 8.20
CA ALA A 201 -2.05 24.69 9.39
C ALA A 201 -3.21 23.74 9.06
N PHE A 202 -3.91 23.94 7.93
CA PHE A 202 -4.92 23.00 7.45
C PHE A 202 -4.28 21.66 7.08
N CYS A 203 -3.16 21.68 6.37
CA CYS A 203 -2.43 20.45 6.02
C CYS A 203 -2.01 19.67 7.25
N GLU A 204 -1.42 20.34 8.25
CA GLU A 204 -1.03 19.75 9.52
C GLU A 204 -2.23 19.11 10.25
N ALA A 205 -3.35 19.83 10.34
CA ALA A 205 -4.56 19.35 11.00
C ALA A 205 -5.16 18.12 10.31
N LEU A 206 -5.21 18.11 8.97
CA LEU A 206 -5.71 16.96 8.22
C LEU A 206 -4.79 15.74 8.37
N LEU A 207 -3.47 15.93 8.25
CA LEU A 207 -2.48 14.87 8.48
C LEU A 207 -2.55 14.30 9.90
N ASP A 208 -2.89 15.11 10.91
CA ASP A 208 -3.06 14.64 12.29
C ASP A 208 -4.31 13.75 12.45
N LYS A 209 -5.39 14.04 11.70
CA LYS A 209 -6.59 13.19 11.67
C LYS A 209 -6.31 11.84 11.02
N THR A 210 -5.62 11.83 9.89
CA THR A 210 -5.27 10.59 9.17
C THR A 210 -4.25 9.77 9.96
N LEU A 211 -3.27 10.41 10.61
CA LEU A 211 -2.36 9.74 11.52
C LEU A 211 -3.11 9.11 12.71
N ALA A 212 -4.05 9.82 13.33
CA ALA A 212 -4.82 9.27 14.45
C ALA A 212 -5.57 7.99 14.05
N PHE A 213 -6.23 8.00 12.90
CA PHE A 213 -6.86 6.81 12.32
C PHE A 213 -5.86 5.65 12.20
N TRP A 214 -4.69 5.88 11.60
CA TRP A 214 -3.70 4.81 11.38
C TRP A 214 -3.05 4.31 12.67
N ILE A 215 -2.84 5.18 13.67
CA ILE A 215 -2.35 4.75 14.99
C ILE A 215 -3.35 3.78 15.64
N ASP A 216 -4.64 4.12 15.64
CA ASP A 216 -5.67 3.25 16.22
C ASP A 216 -5.79 1.93 15.43
N TYR A 217 -5.79 2.01 14.10
CA TYR A 217 -5.83 0.85 13.22
C TYR A 217 -4.67 -0.12 13.49
N TYR A 218 -3.42 0.35 13.44
CA TYR A 218 -2.26 -0.52 13.62
C TYR A 218 -2.10 -1.01 15.06
N THR A 219 -2.61 -0.28 16.06
CA THR A 219 -2.65 -0.77 17.45
C THR A 219 -3.43 -2.07 17.53
N LEU A 220 -4.63 -2.12 16.96
CA LEU A 220 -5.47 -3.31 17.01
C LEU A 220 -5.02 -4.37 15.99
N PHE A 221 -4.67 -3.96 14.78
CA PHE A 221 -4.23 -4.91 13.75
C PHE A 221 -2.98 -5.68 14.18
N MET A 222 -1.97 -4.99 14.72
CA MET A 222 -0.74 -5.66 15.17
C MET A 222 -0.95 -6.43 16.47
N ALA A 223 -1.95 -6.09 17.30
CA ALA A 223 -2.33 -6.97 18.41
C ALA A 223 -2.81 -8.34 17.92
N GLU A 224 -3.48 -8.38 16.76
CA GLU A 224 -3.93 -9.63 16.14
C GLU A 224 -2.81 -10.39 15.41
N ILE A 225 -1.89 -9.72 14.70
CA ILE A 225 -0.96 -10.43 13.80
C ILE A 225 0.52 -10.06 13.93
N GLY A 226 0.89 -9.17 14.86
CA GLY A 226 2.24 -8.63 14.97
C GLY A 226 3.33 -9.67 15.23
N ASP A 227 3.01 -10.80 15.85
CA ASP A 227 3.90 -11.95 16.08
C ASP A 227 3.93 -12.96 14.91
N LEU A 228 3.05 -12.79 13.91
CA LEU A 228 2.87 -13.73 12.80
C LEU A 228 3.36 -13.21 11.45
N VAL A 229 3.28 -11.90 11.22
CA VAL A 229 3.69 -11.27 9.96
C VAL A 229 5.20 -11.08 9.86
N ASP A 230 5.74 -11.19 8.65
CA ASP A 230 7.15 -10.92 8.37
C ASP A 230 7.35 -9.48 7.82
N VAL A 231 6.30 -8.92 7.19
CA VAL A 231 6.32 -7.60 6.55
C VAL A 231 5.04 -6.83 6.86
N VAL A 232 5.16 -5.54 7.21
CA VAL A 232 4.05 -4.59 7.28
C VAL A 232 4.22 -3.57 6.16
N MET A 233 3.23 -3.50 5.27
CA MET A 233 3.22 -2.58 4.15
C MET A 233 2.52 -1.26 4.50
N ILE A 234 3.25 -0.17 4.30
CA ILE A 234 2.74 1.20 4.35
C ILE A 234 3.19 1.96 3.09
N GLY A 235 2.76 3.20 2.91
CA GLY A 235 3.27 4.04 1.83
C GLY A 235 2.66 5.43 1.81
N ASP A 236 3.16 6.28 0.92
CA ASP A 236 2.55 7.51 0.42
C ASP A 236 3.38 7.95 -0.79
N ASP A 237 2.77 8.36 -1.90
CA ASP A 237 3.56 8.89 -3.02
C ASP A 237 4.14 10.29 -2.72
N LEU A 238 5.47 10.36 -2.69
CA LEU A 238 6.23 11.59 -2.39
C LEU A 238 6.88 12.23 -3.62
N SER A 239 7.01 11.49 -4.72
CA SER A 239 7.76 11.87 -5.91
C SER A 239 7.04 11.53 -7.22
N GLY A 240 7.33 12.30 -8.26
CA GLY A 240 6.98 12.00 -9.64
C GLY A 240 8.21 11.52 -10.42
N GLN A 241 8.12 11.48 -11.75
CA GLN A 241 9.16 10.91 -12.63
C GLN A 241 10.55 11.56 -12.49
N SER A 242 10.61 12.86 -12.17
CA SER A 242 11.84 13.67 -12.18
C SER A 242 12.19 14.27 -10.81
N GLY A 243 11.53 13.82 -9.74
CA GLY A 243 11.85 14.24 -8.37
C GLY A 243 10.62 14.46 -7.50
N PRO A 244 10.76 15.21 -6.39
CA PRO A 244 9.68 15.47 -5.45
C PRO A 244 8.42 16.11 -6.05
N LEU A 245 7.25 15.68 -5.57
CA LEU A 245 5.97 16.31 -5.92
C LEU A 245 5.75 17.66 -5.22
N PHE A 246 6.43 17.87 -4.09
CA PHE A 246 6.33 19.08 -3.28
C PHE A 246 7.67 19.38 -2.60
N SER A 247 7.76 20.55 -1.96
CA SER A 247 9.01 21.00 -1.33
C SER A 247 9.55 19.98 -0.31
N PRO A 248 10.81 19.54 -0.45
CA PRO A 248 11.46 18.69 0.55
C PRO A 248 11.52 19.31 1.94
N GLU A 249 11.52 20.64 2.04
CA GLU A 249 11.43 21.33 3.32
C GLU A 249 10.06 21.13 3.96
N PHE A 250 8.99 21.24 3.18
CA PHE A 250 7.62 20.97 3.64
C PHE A 250 7.50 19.52 4.10
N TYR A 251 8.03 18.56 3.34
CA TYR A 251 8.08 17.16 3.74
C TYR A 251 8.71 16.99 5.12
N ARG A 252 9.94 17.47 5.31
CA ARG A 252 10.70 17.29 6.56
C ARG A 252 10.04 17.96 7.76
N LYS A 253 9.38 19.10 7.54
CA LYS A 253 8.74 19.88 8.60
C LYS A 253 7.36 19.34 8.98
N ILE A 254 6.55 18.94 8.00
CA ILE A 254 5.12 18.69 8.20
C ILE A 254 4.76 17.20 8.02
N VAL A 255 5.19 16.57 6.94
CA VAL A 255 4.76 15.19 6.62
C VAL A 255 5.59 14.15 7.39
N LYS A 256 6.91 14.25 7.31
CA LYS A 256 7.88 13.30 7.87
C LYS A 256 7.65 13.01 9.36
N PRO A 257 7.43 14.00 10.25
CA PRO A 257 7.25 13.71 11.69
C PRO A 257 6.09 12.75 11.97
N ARG A 258 5.03 12.81 11.15
CA ARG A 258 3.81 12.01 11.30
C ARG A 258 4.01 10.59 10.77
N GLN A 259 4.63 10.46 9.59
CA GLN A 259 5.06 9.16 9.06
C GLN A 259 6.04 8.46 10.02
N LYS A 260 7.03 9.19 10.56
CA LYS A 260 7.99 8.67 11.55
C LYS A 260 7.30 8.21 12.82
N ARG A 261 6.28 8.93 13.28
CA ARG A 261 5.47 8.52 14.45
C ARG A 261 4.71 7.23 14.17
N LEU A 262 4.10 7.09 13.01
CA LEU A 262 3.41 5.86 12.62
C LEU A 262 4.38 4.67 12.52
N VAL A 263 5.51 4.84 11.84
CA VAL A 263 6.53 3.77 11.71
C VAL A 263 7.03 3.31 13.08
N ARG A 264 7.36 4.26 13.97
CA ARG A 264 7.80 3.93 15.34
C ARG A 264 6.73 3.22 16.15
N HIS A 265 5.47 3.60 15.97
CA HIS A 265 4.34 2.93 16.62
C HIS A 265 4.23 1.48 16.17
N ILE A 266 4.22 1.22 14.86
CA ILE A 266 4.17 -0.15 14.30
C ILE A 266 5.36 -0.97 14.79
N LYS A 267 6.59 -0.46 14.69
CA LYS A 267 7.80 -1.18 15.15
C LYS A 267 7.84 -1.43 16.66
N SER A 268 7.01 -0.75 17.45
CA SER A 268 6.86 -1.05 18.88
C SER A 268 5.93 -2.23 19.16
N LEU A 269 5.18 -2.67 18.15
CA LEU A 269 4.15 -3.72 18.24
C LEU A 269 4.56 -5.02 17.52
N THR A 270 5.61 -4.99 16.68
CA THR A 270 6.06 -6.13 15.89
C THR A 270 7.54 -6.00 15.51
N ASP A 271 8.19 -7.15 15.32
CA ASP A 271 9.54 -7.27 14.75
C ASP A 271 9.53 -7.34 13.20
N ALA A 272 8.36 -7.31 12.58
CA ALA A 272 8.20 -7.33 11.13
C ALA A 272 8.88 -6.13 10.46
N LYS A 273 9.36 -6.36 9.23
CA LYS A 273 10.02 -5.30 8.44
C LYS A 273 8.99 -4.32 7.91
N ILE A 274 9.34 -3.03 7.95
CA ILE A 274 8.50 -1.98 7.41
C ILE A 274 8.83 -1.78 5.94
N TRP A 275 7.84 -2.10 5.11
CA TRP A 275 7.85 -1.88 3.68
C TRP A 275 7.15 -0.57 3.37
N TYR A 276 7.79 0.28 2.56
CA TYR A 276 7.29 1.60 2.24
C TYR A 276 7.14 1.77 0.72
N HIS A 277 5.91 2.02 0.29
CA HIS A 277 5.58 2.36 -1.09
C HIS A 277 5.69 3.87 -1.36
N THR A 278 6.33 4.22 -2.46
CA THR A 278 6.31 5.56 -3.05
C THR A 278 6.84 5.51 -4.48
N CYS A 279 6.00 5.83 -5.45
CA CYS A 279 6.37 5.91 -6.86
C CYS A 279 7.34 7.07 -7.15
N GLY A 280 7.92 7.02 -8.35
CA GLY A 280 8.75 8.09 -8.90
C GLY A 280 10.20 8.11 -8.43
N SER A 281 10.84 9.25 -8.65
CA SER A 281 12.23 9.53 -8.30
C SER A 281 12.35 9.92 -6.82
N VAL A 282 12.43 8.90 -5.96
CA VAL A 282 12.42 9.09 -4.50
C VAL A 282 13.81 9.27 -3.87
N THR A 283 14.87 9.28 -4.67
CA THR A 283 16.27 9.34 -4.18
C THR A 283 16.52 10.45 -3.15
N GLN A 284 15.88 11.61 -3.32
CA GLN A 284 15.99 12.75 -2.42
C GLN A 284 15.41 12.49 -1.02
N TYR A 285 14.48 11.55 -0.89
CA TYR A 285 13.80 11.20 0.35
C TYR A 285 14.30 9.89 0.98
N ILE A 286 15.13 9.10 0.30
CA ILE A 286 15.62 7.81 0.83
C ILE A 286 16.26 7.96 2.22
N GLY A 287 17.11 8.98 2.41
CA GLY A 287 17.71 9.25 3.71
C GLY A 287 16.70 9.61 4.80
N ASP A 288 15.64 10.33 4.43
CA ASP A 288 14.56 10.68 5.35
C ASP A 288 13.68 9.47 5.70
N LEU A 289 13.38 8.61 4.73
CA LEU A 289 12.63 7.37 4.95
C LEU A 289 13.41 6.39 5.84
N LEU A 290 14.71 6.23 5.60
CA LEU A 290 15.61 5.46 6.47
C LEU A 290 15.58 6.00 7.92
N ASP A 291 15.60 7.32 8.09
CA ASP A 291 15.48 7.96 9.41
C ASP A 291 14.11 7.75 10.06
N ASN A 292 13.05 7.54 9.28
CA ASN A 292 11.73 7.13 9.81
C ASN A 292 11.77 5.70 10.36
N GLY A 293 12.64 4.85 9.81
CA GLY A 293 12.84 3.47 10.21
C GLY A 293 12.29 2.44 9.23
N ILE A 294 12.13 2.81 7.95
CA ILE A 294 11.76 1.85 6.90
C ILE A 294 12.89 0.84 6.70
N ASP A 295 12.53 -0.39 6.34
CA ASP A 295 13.47 -1.48 6.07
C ASP A 295 13.50 -1.84 4.57
N ILE A 296 12.38 -1.62 3.88
CA ILE A 296 12.19 -1.99 2.47
C ILE A 296 11.62 -0.80 1.69
N LEU A 297 12.20 -0.50 0.53
CA LEU A 297 11.69 0.49 -0.42
C LEU A 297 11.01 -0.21 -1.60
N ASN A 298 9.80 0.26 -1.93
CA ASN A 298 9.06 -0.13 -3.13
C ASN A 298 8.43 1.11 -3.81
N PRO A 299 8.28 1.08 -5.14
CA PRO A 299 8.97 0.20 -6.07
C PRO A 299 10.41 0.66 -6.33
N VAL A 300 11.18 -0.15 -7.05
CA VAL A 300 12.32 0.37 -7.81
C VAL A 300 11.82 0.73 -9.21
N GLN A 301 11.38 1.98 -9.39
CA GLN A 301 10.86 2.44 -10.67
C GLN A 301 12.00 2.85 -11.61
N THR A 302 12.55 1.88 -12.34
CA THR A 302 13.74 2.05 -13.20
C THR A 302 13.60 3.09 -14.32
N SER A 303 12.36 3.49 -14.65
CA SER A 303 12.07 4.54 -15.63
C SER A 303 12.09 5.95 -15.06
N ALA A 304 12.17 6.12 -13.75
CA ALA A 304 12.26 7.42 -13.09
C ALA A 304 13.71 7.88 -12.93
N GLU A 305 13.91 9.19 -12.88
CA GLU A 305 15.24 9.79 -12.77
C GLU A 305 15.96 9.36 -11.49
N GLY A 306 17.24 9.00 -11.57
CA GLY A 306 18.04 8.59 -10.41
C GLY A 306 17.66 7.25 -9.77
N MET A 307 16.75 6.47 -10.37
CA MET A 307 16.30 5.18 -9.84
C MET A 307 17.03 3.98 -10.48
N ASP A 308 18.29 4.15 -10.89
CA ASP A 308 19.11 3.05 -11.41
C ASP A 308 19.36 2.00 -10.31
N PRO A 309 19.00 0.71 -10.53
CA PRO A 309 19.15 -0.32 -9.51
C PRO A 309 20.58 -0.54 -9.02
N THR A 310 21.59 -0.33 -9.87
CA THR A 310 23.00 -0.51 -9.51
C THR A 310 23.44 0.60 -8.58
N GLU A 311 23.09 1.85 -8.88
CA GLU A 311 23.36 3.01 -8.04
C GLU A 311 22.64 2.91 -6.70
N LEU A 312 21.36 2.55 -6.70
CA LEU A 312 20.57 2.33 -5.49
C LEU A 312 21.18 1.23 -4.62
N LYS A 313 21.57 0.09 -5.21
CA LYS A 313 22.20 -1.01 -4.48
C LYS A 313 23.55 -0.59 -3.90
N ALA A 314 24.36 0.17 -4.64
CA ALA A 314 25.64 0.66 -4.18
C ALA A 314 25.51 1.69 -3.03
N GLY A 315 24.51 2.57 -3.08
CA GLY A 315 24.32 3.63 -2.09
C GLY A 315 23.58 3.22 -0.81
N TYR A 316 22.67 2.24 -0.91
CA TYR A 316 21.76 1.91 0.20
C TYR A 316 21.53 0.42 0.43
N GLY A 317 22.12 -0.48 -0.38
CA GLY A 317 21.83 -1.91 -0.34
C GLY A 317 22.26 -2.65 0.93
N ASP A 318 23.00 -1.98 1.81
CA ASP A 318 23.44 -2.40 3.14
C ASP A 318 22.44 -2.04 4.26
N ARG A 319 21.49 -1.14 3.97
CA ARG A 319 20.50 -0.60 4.92
C ARG A 319 19.06 -0.71 4.44
N LEU A 320 18.85 -0.84 3.13
CA LEU A 320 17.55 -1.02 2.50
C LEU A 320 17.50 -2.31 1.70
N THR A 321 16.40 -3.02 1.85
CA THR A 321 15.97 -3.99 0.85
C THR A 321 15.18 -3.26 -0.23
N PHE A 322 15.39 -3.66 -1.48
CA PHE A 322 14.63 -3.15 -2.61
C PHE A 322 13.64 -4.22 -3.07
N TRP A 323 12.36 -3.86 -3.12
CA TRP A 323 11.26 -4.75 -3.50
C TRP A 323 10.60 -4.19 -4.76
N GLY A 324 10.62 -4.96 -5.86
CA GLY A 324 10.14 -4.51 -7.17
C GLY A 324 11.26 -4.28 -8.18
N GLY A 325 10.96 -3.55 -9.28
CA GLY A 325 11.88 -3.35 -10.40
C GLY A 325 11.86 -4.44 -11.46
N ALA A 326 10.93 -5.41 -11.33
CA ALA A 326 10.52 -6.29 -12.42
C ALA A 326 9.45 -5.58 -13.27
N ILE A 327 9.53 -5.76 -14.59
CA ILE A 327 8.66 -5.12 -15.60
C ILE A 327 7.37 -5.92 -15.76
#